data_AF-A0AAR2J6K3-F1
#
_entry.id   AF-A0AAR2J6K3-F1
#
_cell.length_a   1.000
_cell.length_b   1.000
_cell.length_c   1.000
_cell.angle_alpha   90.00
_cell.angle_beta   90.00
_cell.angle_gamma   90.00
#
_symmetry.space_group_name_H-M   'P 1'
#
loop_
_entity.id
_entity.type
_entity.pdbx_description
1 polymer ?
#
loop_
_entity_poly.entity_id
_entity_poly.type
_entity_poly.pdbx_seq_one_letter_code
_entity_poly.pdbx_strand_id
1 'polypeptide(L)'
;MPCRCGCNVRFSALSLKLNAAIMKVSALFLCFVFILAAADQDERLPNKCEVCKFLTVELQASLEKTGRSKEVLELGEVLDTGKRRRKIKYNTSETRLTEAVDNICEGILQYSVHAERPGSLRYAKGTSQTMSTLKHLVNKGVKVELGVPYELWDEPTVEVADMKRQCETMLEEYEEVIEDWYFNHQEERLEKFLCEVHVLKNSDSECLKEVWKGDMGTKGSTEESESDDRREGEGRMHDAGEL
;
A
#
# COMPACT_ATOMS: atom_id res chain seq x y z
N MET A 1 -2.57 -19.71 89.58
CA MET A 1 -1.56 -20.21 88.62
C MET A 1 -2.21 -21.27 87.73
N PRO A 2 -1.78 -21.46 86.47
CA PRO A 2 -1.94 -20.66 85.26
C PRO A 2 -2.88 -21.39 84.26
N CYS A 3 -3.33 -20.84 83.13
CA CYS A 3 -2.60 -20.90 81.85
C CYS A 3 -3.29 -20.11 80.73
N ARG A 4 -2.42 -19.58 79.86
CA ARG A 4 -2.63 -18.82 78.61
C ARG A 4 -3.29 -19.66 77.51
N CYS A 5 -3.85 -18.99 76.50
CA CYS A 5 -3.32 -19.03 75.12
C CYS A 5 -3.97 -17.97 74.21
N GLY A 6 -3.14 -17.24 73.47
CA GLY A 6 -3.54 -16.21 72.51
C GLY A 6 -2.90 -16.44 71.13
N CYS A 7 -3.56 -15.86 70.12
CA CYS A 7 -3.11 -15.39 68.81
C CYS A 7 -2.19 -16.29 67.95
N ASN A 8 -2.75 -16.93 66.89
CA ASN A 8 -1.93 -17.32 65.72
C ASN A 8 -2.70 -17.69 64.42
N VAL A 9 -3.52 -16.81 63.81
CA VAL A 9 -4.17 -17.16 62.51
C VAL A 9 -4.26 -16.03 61.45
N ARG A 10 -4.00 -14.75 61.78
CA ARG A 10 -4.23 -13.64 60.81
C ARG A 10 -3.06 -13.28 59.88
N PHE A 11 -1.85 -13.81 60.09
CA PHE A 11 -0.66 -13.41 59.31
C PHE A 11 -0.49 -14.14 57.96
N SER A 12 -0.98 -15.38 57.84
CA SER A 12 -0.70 -16.24 56.67
C SER A 12 -1.50 -15.87 55.40
N ALA A 13 -2.70 -15.31 55.56
CA ALA A 13 -3.57 -14.98 54.43
C ALA A 13 -3.17 -13.70 53.67
N LEU A 14 -2.45 -12.78 54.33
CA LEU A 14 -2.03 -11.51 53.74
C LEU A 14 -0.80 -11.69 52.83
N SER A 15 0.14 -12.55 53.24
CA SER A 15 1.32 -12.94 52.46
C SER A 15 0.94 -13.69 51.18
N LEU A 16 -0.05 -14.59 51.24
CA LEU A 16 -0.51 -15.35 50.07
C LEU A 16 -1.18 -14.47 49.00
N LYS A 17 -1.98 -13.47 49.43
CA LYS A 17 -2.65 -12.53 48.52
C LYS A 17 -1.68 -11.54 47.87
N LEU A 18 -0.65 -11.11 48.61
CA LEU A 18 0.40 -10.24 48.10
C LEU A 18 1.26 -10.96 47.05
N ASN A 19 1.64 -12.21 47.31
CA ASN A 19 2.39 -13.04 46.36
C ASN A 19 1.60 -13.31 45.07
N ALA A 20 0.28 -13.55 45.18
CA ALA A 20 -0.58 -13.74 44.01
C ALA A 20 -0.75 -12.45 43.17
N ALA A 21 -0.80 -11.28 43.81
CA ALA A 21 -0.86 -9.99 43.10
C ALA A 21 0.45 -9.67 42.38
N ILE A 22 1.60 -9.91 43.02
CA ILE A 22 2.94 -9.70 42.43
C ILE A 22 3.15 -10.63 41.22
N MET A 23 2.74 -11.91 41.32
CA MET A 23 2.81 -12.84 40.20
C MET A 23 1.94 -12.42 39.01
N LYS A 24 0.75 -11.85 39.25
CA LYS A 24 -0.13 -11.34 38.18
C LYS A 24 0.44 -10.10 37.50
N VAL A 25 1.00 -9.16 38.28
CA VAL A 25 1.62 -7.94 37.72
C VAL A 25 2.89 -8.30 36.94
N SER A 26 3.71 -9.21 37.45
CA SER A 26 4.89 -9.72 36.74
C SER A 26 4.50 -10.45 35.45
N ALA A 27 3.45 -11.27 35.47
CA ALA A 27 2.93 -11.93 34.27
C ALA A 27 2.37 -10.95 33.24
N LEU A 28 1.63 -9.91 33.67
CA LEU A 28 1.13 -8.86 32.78
C LEU A 28 2.28 -8.04 32.19
N PHE A 29 3.30 -7.72 32.99
CA PHE A 29 4.49 -7.01 32.53
C PHE A 29 5.32 -7.85 31.56
N LEU A 30 5.52 -9.15 31.85
CA LEU A 30 6.17 -10.08 30.94
C LEU A 30 5.36 -10.24 29.64
N CYS A 31 4.04 -10.39 29.70
CA CYS A 31 3.19 -10.39 28.50
C CYS A 31 3.32 -9.08 27.71
N PHE A 32 3.36 -7.92 28.38
CA PHE A 32 3.52 -6.63 27.72
C PHE A 32 4.90 -6.49 27.05
N VAL A 33 5.95 -6.96 27.71
CA VAL A 33 7.32 -7.01 27.14
C VAL A 33 7.40 -8.02 25.99
N PHE A 34 6.73 -9.17 26.08
CA PHE A 34 6.64 -10.14 24.98
C PHE A 34 5.86 -9.57 23.77
N ILE A 35 4.79 -8.82 24.00
CA ILE A 35 4.04 -8.13 22.93
C ILE A 35 4.91 -7.05 22.27
N LEU A 36 5.67 -6.28 23.06
CA LEU A 36 6.61 -5.29 22.53
C LEU A 36 7.79 -5.92 21.77
N ALA A 37 8.26 -7.09 22.22
CA ALA A 37 9.37 -7.80 21.58
C ALA A 37 8.97 -8.56 20.30
N ALA A 38 7.68 -8.86 20.11
CA ALA A 38 7.16 -9.52 18.91
C ALA A 38 6.91 -8.56 17.73
N ALA A 39 7.23 -7.27 17.88
CA ALA A 39 7.02 -6.25 16.86
C ALA A 39 8.22 -6.06 15.90
N ASP A 40 8.98 -7.11 15.61
CA ASP A 40 10.15 -7.02 14.72
C ASP A 40 10.19 -8.14 13.67
N GLN A 41 10.30 -7.71 12.41
CA GLN A 41 10.44 -8.46 11.16
C GLN A 41 9.29 -9.42 10.80
N ASP A 42 8.11 -8.86 10.51
CA ASP A 42 7.00 -9.63 9.92
C ASP A 42 7.09 -9.47 8.39
N GLU A 43 7.33 -10.56 7.66
CA GLU A 43 6.96 -10.70 6.24
C GLU A 43 5.43 -10.56 6.17
N ARG A 44 4.98 -9.32 6.31
CA ARG A 44 3.59 -8.97 6.48
C ARG A 44 2.94 -9.06 5.11
N LEU A 45 2.20 -10.13 4.87
CA LEU A 45 1.38 -10.27 3.68
C LEU A 45 0.35 -9.13 3.59
N PRO A 46 -0.03 -8.73 2.36
CA PRO A 46 -1.00 -7.66 2.16
C PRO A 46 -2.36 -8.05 2.75
N ASN A 47 -2.99 -7.09 3.44
CA ASN A 47 -4.35 -7.30 3.93
C ASN A 47 -5.39 -6.97 2.85
N LYS A 48 -6.65 -7.37 3.07
CA LYS A 48 -7.75 -7.11 2.13
C LYS A 48 -7.92 -5.61 1.80
N CYS A 49 -7.66 -4.73 2.76
CA CYS A 49 -7.73 -3.29 2.58
C CYS A 49 -6.66 -2.79 1.59
N GLU A 50 -5.41 -3.19 1.80
CA GLU A 50 -4.27 -2.90 0.93
C GLU A 50 -4.54 -3.39 -0.49
N VAL A 51 -4.98 -4.64 -0.65
CA VAL A 51 -5.30 -5.21 -1.96
C VAL A 51 -6.40 -4.39 -2.67
N CYS A 52 -7.50 -4.10 -1.98
CA CYS A 52 -8.59 -3.33 -2.59
C CYS A 52 -8.16 -1.91 -2.97
N LYS A 53 -7.37 -1.27 -2.11
CA LYS A 53 -6.80 0.06 -2.38
C LYS A 53 -6.00 0.06 -3.69
N PHE A 54 -5.05 -0.86 -3.84
CA PHE A 54 -4.19 -0.88 -5.04
C PHE A 54 -4.93 -1.37 -6.29
N LEU A 55 -5.88 -2.30 -6.15
CA LEU A 55 -6.77 -2.70 -7.24
C LEU A 55 -7.54 -1.50 -7.80
N THR A 56 -8.18 -0.72 -6.92
CA THR A 56 -8.98 0.43 -7.35
C THR A 56 -8.13 1.57 -7.90
N VAL A 57 -6.94 1.80 -7.35
CA VAL A 57 -5.96 2.76 -7.89
C VAL A 57 -5.53 2.38 -9.31
N GLU A 58 -5.17 1.12 -9.55
CA GLU A 58 -4.75 0.68 -10.90
C GLU A 58 -5.92 0.73 -11.90
N LEU A 59 -7.12 0.31 -11.50
CA LEU A 59 -8.28 0.34 -12.40
C LEU A 59 -8.66 1.78 -12.79
N GLN A 60 -8.68 2.70 -11.82
CA GLN A 60 -8.95 4.10 -12.11
C GLN A 60 -7.86 4.70 -13.01
N ALA A 61 -6.59 4.43 -12.75
CA ALA A 61 -5.49 4.90 -13.60
C ALA A 61 -5.60 4.35 -15.05
N SER A 62 -5.97 3.09 -15.21
CA SER A 62 -6.19 2.45 -16.52
C SER A 62 -7.35 3.11 -17.28
N LEU A 63 -8.48 3.35 -16.61
CA LEU A 63 -9.64 4.01 -17.19
C LEU A 63 -9.37 5.49 -17.51
N GLU A 64 -8.65 6.22 -16.67
CA GLU A 64 -8.26 7.61 -16.93
C GLU A 64 -7.38 7.73 -18.17
N LYS A 65 -6.43 6.81 -18.35
CA LYS A 65 -5.55 6.75 -19.52
C LYS A 65 -6.34 6.62 -20.82
N THR A 66 -7.40 5.81 -20.82
CA THR A 66 -8.23 5.56 -22.01
C THR A 66 -9.41 6.51 -22.16
N GLY A 67 -9.76 7.29 -21.13
CA GLY A 67 -10.97 8.11 -21.09
C GLY A 67 -11.04 9.25 -22.11
N ARG A 68 -9.91 9.64 -22.72
CA ARG A 68 -9.86 10.65 -23.79
C ARG A 68 -9.98 10.07 -25.20
N SER A 69 -10.06 8.75 -25.33
CA SER A 69 -10.21 8.10 -26.64
C SER A 69 -11.51 8.55 -27.31
N LYS A 70 -11.46 8.78 -28.62
CA LYS A 70 -12.64 9.07 -29.47
C LYS A 70 -13.00 7.89 -30.36
N GLU A 71 -12.46 6.72 -30.04
CA GLU A 71 -12.66 5.51 -30.80
C GLU A 71 -14.14 5.09 -30.83
N VAL A 72 -14.54 4.55 -31.97
CA VAL A 72 -15.89 4.07 -32.22
C VAL A 72 -15.79 2.64 -32.70
N LEU A 73 -16.36 1.74 -31.92
CA LEU A 73 -16.44 0.32 -32.24
C LEU A 73 -17.57 0.09 -33.24
N GLU A 74 -17.28 -0.65 -34.29
CA GLU A 74 -18.26 -1.04 -35.29
C GLU A 74 -18.62 -2.52 -35.11
N LEU A 75 -19.84 -2.80 -34.64
CA LEU A 75 -20.33 -4.15 -34.40
C LEU A 75 -21.19 -4.65 -35.57
N GLY A 76 -20.95 -5.90 -36.00
CA GLY A 76 -21.77 -6.64 -36.96
C GLY A 76 -20.98 -7.17 -38.18
N GLU A 77 -21.46 -8.29 -38.73
CA GLU A 77 -20.89 -8.98 -39.89
C GLU A 77 -21.57 -8.54 -41.19
N VAL A 78 -20.81 -8.39 -42.28
CA VAL A 78 -21.34 -8.05 -43.60
C VAL A 78 -21.69 -9.33 -44.33
N LEU A 79 -22.93 -9.77 -44.19
CA LEU A 79 -23.50 -10.83 -45.03
C LEU A 79 -24.32 -10.15 -46.13
N ASP A 80 -23.69 -9.91 -47.28
CA ASP A 80 -24.24 -9.61 -48.62
C ASP A 80 -25.33 -8.52 -48.81
N THR A 81 -25.79 -7.82 -47.76
CA THR A 81 -27.07 -7.07 -47.80
C THR A 81 -26.98 -5.56 -47.55
N GLY A 82 -25.76 -5.01 -47.45
CA GLY A 82 -25.54 -3.55 -47.59
C GLY A 82 -26.21 -2.64 -46.54
N LYS A 83 -26.57 -3.12 -45.34
CA LYS A 83 -27.06 -2.27 -44.23
C LYS A 83 -26.29 -2.45 -42.91
N ARG A 84 -26.33 -1.37 -42.13
CA ARG A 84 -25.25 -0.76 -41.30
C ARG A 84 -24.71 -1.57 -40.11
N ARG A 85 -23.39 -1.46 -39.93
CA ARG A 85 -22.67 -1.65 -38.66
C ARG A 85 -23.24 -0.74 -37.56
N ARG A 86 -23.53 -1.31 -36.38
CA ARG A 86 -23.88 -0.50 -35.20
C ARG A 86 -22.60 0.15 -34.67
N LYS A 87 -22.65 1.46 -34.47
CA LYS A 87 -21.52 2.24 -33.97
C LYS A 87 -21.71 2.52 -32.49
N ILE A 88 -20.81 2.01 -31.65
CA ILE A 88 -20.80 2.24 -30.20
C ILE A 88 -19.54 3.02 -29.85
N LYS A 89 -19.64 3.97 -28.93
CA LYS A 89 -18.46 4.70 -28.45
C LYS A 89 -17.65 3.79 -27.53
N TYR A 90 -16.34 3.75 -27.73
CA TYR A 90 -15.43 2.96 -26.89
C TYR A 90 -15.49 3.36 -25.41
N ASN A 91 -15.61 4.66 -25.11
CA ASN A 91 -15.63 5.14 -23.72
C ASN A 91 -16.79 4.61 -22.88
N THR A 92 -17.88 4.18 -23.52
CA THR A 92 -19.08 3.65 -22.84
C THR A 92 -19.29 2.17 -23.14
N SER A 93 -18.35 1.51 -23.82
CA SER A 93 -18.48 0.09 -24.14
C SER A 93 -17.92 -0.76 -23.02
N GLU A 94 -18.49 -1.95 -22.89
CA GLU A 94 -18.00 -3.06 -22.06
C GLU A 94 -16.58 -3.44 -22.43
N THR A 95 -16.24 -3.44 -23.72
CA THR A 95 -14.88 -3.72 -24.22
C THR A 95 -13.80 -2.89 -23.53
N ARG A 96 -14.06 -1.60 -23.26
CA ARG A 96 -13.09 -0.75 -22.56
C ARG A 96 -12.89 -1.18 -21.12
N LEU A 97 -13.96 -1.63 -20.45
CA LEU A 97 -13.87 -2.14 -19.08
C LEU A 97 -13.07 -3.44 -19.05
N THR A 98 -13.37 -4.41 -19.93
CA THR A 98 -12.64 -5.68 -20.02
C THR A 98 -11.14 -5.45 -20.27
N GLU A 99 -10.79 -4.62 -21.25
CA GLU A 99 -9.39 -4.28 -21.54
C GLU A 99 -8.68 -3.62 -20.34
N ALA A 100 -9.41 -2.78 -19.59
CA ALA A 100 -8.85 -2.14 -18.40
C ALA A 100 -8.64 -3.17 -17.28
N VAL A 101 -9.62 -4.05 -17.06
CA VAL A 101 -9.64 -5.07 -16.01
C VAL A 101 -8.59 -6.17 -16.22
N ASP A 102 -8.34 -6.58 -17.47
CA ASP A 102 -7.37 -7.64 -17.78
C ASP A 102 -5.93 -7.30 -17.37
N ASN A 103 -5.58 -6.01 -17.29
CA ASN A 103 -4.19 -5.56 -17.13
C ASN A 103 -3.86 -5.03 -15.72
N ILE A 104 -4.85 -4.82 -14.85
CA ILE A 104 -4.62 -4.11 -13.58
C ILE A 104 -3.79 -4.94 -12.58
N CYS A 105 -4.04 -6.24 -12.47
CA CYS A 105 -3.30 -7.08 -11.53
C CYS A 105 -1.87 -7.36 -12.00
N GLU A 106 -1.59 -7.30 -13.31
CA GLU A 106 -0.21 -7.29 -13.81
C GLU A 106 0.52 -5.98 -13.45
N GLY A 107 -0.21 -4.86 -13.42
CA GLY A 107 0.30 -3.57 -12.93
C GLY A 107 0.80 -3.61 -11.49
N ILE A 108 0.27 -4.50 -10.66
CA ILE A 108 0.70 -4.71 -9.27
C ILE A 108 2.16 -5.15 -9.16
N LEU A 109 2.70 -5.86 -10.16
CA LEU A 109 4.11 -6.27 -10.17
C LEU A 109 5.10 -5.10 -10.27
N GLN A 110 4.63 -3.90 -10.66
CA GLN A 110 5.46 -2.70 -10.70
C GLN A 110 5.69 -2.08 -9.31
N TYR A 111 4.96 -2.55 -8.29
CA TYR A 111 5.11 -2.10 -6.92
C TYR A 111 6.28 -2.81 -6.25
N SER A 112 6.92 -2.11 -5.32
CA SER A 112 7.94 -2.64 -4.44
C SER A 112 7.59 -2.32 -2.99
N VAL A 113 8.14 -3.10 -2.06
CA VAL A 113 7.99 -2.85 -0.62
C VAL A 113 9.03 -1.83 -0.15
N HIS A 114 8.51 -0.73 0.39
CA HIS A 114 9.24 0.36 1.01
C HIS A 114 9.15 0.20 2.53
N ALA A 115 10.13 -0.48 3.13
CA ALA A 115 10.20 -0.70 4.56
C ALA A 115 10.21 0.61 5.38
N GLU A 116 10.62 1.72 4.75
CA GLU A 116 10.64 3.05 5.34
C GLU A 116 9.25 3.71 5.51
N ARG A 117 8.21 3.16 4.88
CA ARG A 117 6.86 3.77 4.89
C ARG A 117 5.90 2.96 5.77
N PRO A 118 5.06 3.63 6.57
CA PRO A 118 4.10 2.96 7.44
C PRO A 118 2.87 2.48 6.66
N GLY A 119 2.22 1.43 7.17
CA GLY A 119 0.92 0.98 6.72
C GLY A 119 0.89 0.52 5.27
N SER A 120 -0.17 0.88 4.56
CA SER A 120 -0.36 0.53 3.14
C SER A 120 0.57 1.30 2.20
N LEU A 121 1.10 2.44 2.65
CA LEU A 121 2.01 3.28 1.87
C LEU A 121 3.36 2.61 1.58
N ARG A 122 3.65 1.47 2.21
CA ARG A 122 4.81 0.63 1.91
C ARG A 122 4.82 0.11 0.48
N TYR A 123 3.67 -0.04 -0.18
CA TYR A 123 3.65 -0.41 -1.59
C TYR A 123 3.70 0.86 -2.44
N ALA A 124 4.77 1.03 -3.20
CA ALA A 124 4.84 2.08 -4.21
C ALA A 124 5.63 1.62 -5.43
N LYS A 125 5.37 2.26 -6.58
CA LYS A 125 6.05 1.94 -7.83
C LYS A 125 7.51 2.41 -7.79
N GLY A 126 8.40 1.54 -8.26
CA GLY A 126 9.85 1.81 -8.35
C GLY A 126 10.64 1.36 -7.12
N THR A 127 11.96 1.57 -7.17
CA THR A 127 12.90 1.04 -6.18
C THR A 127 12.77 1.73 -4.82
N SER A 128 12.77 0.94 -3.73
CA SER A 128 12.77 1.49 -2.36
C SER A 128 14.06 2.20 -1.99
N GLN A 129 14.00 3.12 -1.03
CA GLN A 129 15.19 3.84 -0.56
C GLN A 129 16.23 2.88 0.00
N THR A 130 15.77 1.87 0.75
CA THR A 130 16.59 0.80 1.29
C THR A 130 17.28 0.02 0.18
N MET A 131 16.53 -0.44 -0.83
CA MET A 131 17.11 -1.21 -1.94
C MET A 131 18.07 -0.37 -2.78
N SER A 132 17.76 0.90 -3.03
CA SER A 132 18.66 1.85 -3.71
C SER A 132 19.99 2.00 -2.95
N THR A 133 19.93 2.12 -1.62
CA THR A 133 21.12 2.21 -0.76
C THR A 133 21.95 0.93 -0.82
N LEU A 134 21.30 -0.25 -0.76
CA LEU A 134 21.98 -1.54 -0.87
C LEU A 134 22.69 -1.69 -2.22
N LYS A 135 22.01 -1.38 -3.34
CA LYS A 135 22.62 -1.39 -4.68
C LYS A 135 23.81 -0.43 -4.77
N HIS A 136 23.71 0.76 -4.17
CA HIS A 136 24.80 1.74 -4.14
C HIS A 136 26.03 1.23 -3.37
N LEU A 137 25.83 0.53 -2.25
CA LEU A 137 26.92 -0.09 -1.48
C LEU A 137 27.63 -1.19 -2.31
N VAL A 138 26.85 -2.04 -2.97
CA VAL A 138 27.39 -3.08 -3.89
C VAL A 138 28.19 -2.45 -5.02
N ASN A 139 27.68 -1.37 -5.63
CA ASN A 139 28.37 -0.64 -6.69
C ASN A 139 29.69 0.01 -6.22
N LYS A 140 29.81 0.31 -4.92
CA LYS A 140 31.07 0.80 -4.31
C LYS A 140 32.05 -0.33 -3.94
N GLY A 141 31.71 -1.58 -4.22
CA GLY A 141 32.54 -2.74 -3.91
C GLY A 141 32.36 -3.28 -2.50
N VAL A 142 31.33 -2.84 -1.76
CA VAL A 142 30.97 -3.43 -0.46
C VAL A 142 30.22 -4.73 -0.71
N LYS A 143 30.67 -5.81 -0.08
CA LYS A 143 29.98 -7.11 -0.15
C LYS A 143 28.73 -7.07 0.73
N VAL A 144 27.56 -6.95 0.10
CA VAL A 144 26.26 -7.09 0.77
C VAL A 144 25.74 -8.50 0.47
N GLU A 145 25.53 -9.31 1.50
CA GLU A 145 24.98 -10.66 1.37
C GLU A 145 23.51 -10.66 1.77
N LEU A 146 22.61 -10.60 0.79
CA LEU A 146 21.15 -10.73 1.01
C LEU A 146 20.66 -12.19 0.90
N GLY A 147 21.57 -13.15 0.69
CA GLY A 147 21.21 -14.54 0.41
C GLY A 147 20.59 -14.77 -0.98
N VAL A 148 20.43 -13.71 -1.78
CA VAL A 148 19.88 -13.74 -3.14
C VAL A 148 20.89 -13.16 -4.14
N PRO A 149 21.18 -13.82 -5.27
CA PRO A 149 22.01 -13.29 -6.35
C PRO A 149 21.55 -11.90 -6.84
N TYR A 150 22.50 -11.03 -7.18
CA TYR A 150 22.22 -9.64 -7.61
C TYR A 150 21.27 -9.55 -8.80
N GLU A 151 21.29 -10.54 -9.70
CA GLU A 151 20.42 -10.64 -10.88
C GLU A 151 18.93 -10.75 -10.52
N LEU A 152 18.61 -11.23 -9.31
CA LEU A 152 17.24 -11.46 -8.83
C LEU A 152 16.76 -10.33 -7.88
N TRP A 153 17.53 -9.26 -7.71
CA TRP A 153 17.14 -8.16 -6.80
C TRP A 153 16.02 -7.27 -7.35
N ASP A 154 15.72 -7.40 -8.65
CA ASP A 154 14.62 -6.72 -9.32
C ASP A 154 13.36 -7.60 -9.43
N GLU A 155 13.39 -8.82 -8.88
CA GLU A 155 12.21 -9.68 -8.82
C GLU A 155 11.20 -9.18 -7.77
N PRO A 156 9.89 -9.33 -8.03
CA PRO A 156 8.87 -8.97 -7.07
C PRO A 156 9.02 -9.78 -5.78
N THR A 157 8.85 -9.12 -4.64
CA THR A 157 8.90 -9.79 -3.34
C THR A 157 7.66 -10.67 -3.13
N VAL A 158 7.71 -11.56 -2.14
CA VAL A 158 6.60 -12.45 -1.78
C VAL A 158 5.32 -11.68 -1.49
N GLU A 159 5.42 -10.52 -0.84
CA GLU A 159 4.28 -9.66 -0.53
C GLU A 159 3.63 -9.07 -1.78
N VAL A 160 4.43 -8.69 -2.79
CA VAL A 160 3.90 -8.16 -4.06
C VAL A 160 3.30 -9.28 -4.91
N ALA A 161 3.95 -10.44 -4.95
CA ALA A 161 3.41 -11.62 -5.62
C ALA A 161 2.07 -12.07 -5.00
N ASP A 162 1.97 -12.07 -3.67
CA ASP A 162 0.72 -12.36 -2.98
C ASP A 162 -0.31 -11.25 -3.19
N MET A 163 0.09 -9.98 -3.26
CA MET A 163 -0.81 -8.86 -3.60
C MET A 163 -1.44 -9.04 -4.99
N LYS A 164 -0.65 -9.46 -5.99
CA LYS A 164 -1.16 -9.80 -7.33
C LYS A 164 -2.18 -10.92 -7.28
N ARG A 165 -1.84 -12.03 -6.61
CA ARG A 165 -2.75 -13.18 -6.48
C ARG A 165 -4.07 -12.79 -5.80
N GLN A 166 -4.00 -11.99 -4.73
CA GLN A 166 -5.20 -11.50 -4.06
C GLN A 166 -5.98 -10.49 -4.92
N CYS A 167 -5.31 -9.69 -5.74
CA CYS A 167 -5.96 -8.81 -6.72
C CYS A 167 -6.80 -9.61 -7.71
N GLU A 168 -6.24 -10.69 -8.28
CA GLU A 168 -6.96 -11.56 -9.22
C GLU A 168 -8.19 -12.18 -8.57
N THR A 169 -8.04 -12.74 -7.36
CA THR A 169 -9.17 -13.32 -6.61
C THR A 169 -10.24 -12.28 -6.28
N MET A 170 -9.84 -11.06 -5.89
CA MET A 170 -10.79 -9.99 -5.59
C MET A 170 -11.52 -9.51 -6.85
N LEU A 171 -10.81 -9.44 -7.97
CA LEU A 171 -11.39 -9.04 -9.24
C LEU A 171 -12.46 -10.04 -9.69
N GLU A 172 -12.18 -11.33 -9.58
CA GLU A 172 -13.15 -12.41 -9.85
C GLU A 172 -14.36 -12.35 -8.90
N GLU A 173 -14.15 -12.11 -7.61
CA GLU A 173 -15.24 -12.07 -6.62
C GLU A 173 -16.18 -10.87 -6.79
N TYR A 174 -15.64 -9.73 -7.23
CA TYR A 174 -16.35 -8.45 -7.29
C TYR A 174 -16.57 -7.92 -8.73
N GLU A 175 -16.47 -8.79 -9.75
CA GLU A 175 -16.67 -8.42 -11.16
C GLU A 175 -18.01 -7.70 -11.39
N GLU A 176 -19.12 -8.29 -10.93
CA GLU A 176 -20.46 -7.70 -11.08
C GLU A 176 -20.58 -6.31 -10.43
N VAL A 177 -19.88 -6.10 -9.29
CA VAL A 177 -19.89 -4.82 -8.56
C VAL A 177 -19.08 -3.77 -9.33
N ILE A 178 -17.97 -4.17 -9.93
CA ILE A 178 -17.13 -3.29 -10.75
C ILE A 178 -17.86 -2.89 -12.02
N GLU A 179 -18.57 -3.82 -12.65
CA GLU A 179 -19.42 -3.55 -13.81
C GLU A 179 -20.55 -2.57 -13.47
N ASP A 180 -21.28 -2.81 -12.37
CA ASP A 180 -22.34 -1.93 -11.92
C ASP A 180 -21.81 -0.51 -11.63
N TRP A 181 -20.66 -0.42 -10.97
CA TRP A 181 -19.99 0.87 -10.78
C TRP A 181 -19.66 1.56 -12.10
N TYR A 182 -19.11 0.82 -13.05
CA TYR A 182 -18.70 1.36 -14.35
C TYR A 182 -19.89 1.84 -15.18
N PHE A 183 -21.03 1.17 -15.16
CA PHE A 183 -22.19 1.57 -15.97
C PHE A 183 -23.11 2.58 -15.28
N ASN A 184 -23.21 2.54 -13.95
CA ASN A 184 -24.24 3.26 -13.21
C ASN A 184 -23.71 4.29 -12.20
N HIS A 185 -22.42 4.22 -11.79
CA HIS A 185 -21.90 4.98 -10.64
C HIS A 185 -20.52 5.63 -10.86
N GLN A 186 -20.15 5.98 -12.10
CA GLN A 186 -18.84 6.60 -12.39
C GLN A 186 -18.64 7.97 -11.71
N GLU A 187 -19.70 8.62 -11.21
CA GLU A 187 -19.62 9.84 -10.41
C GLU A 187 -19.01 9.63 -9.02
N GLU A 188 -19.06 8.40 -8.50
CA GLU A 188 -18.44 8.02 -7.23
C GLU A 188 -17.03 7.47 -7.45
N ARG A 189 -16.12 7.71 -6.49
CA ARG A 189 -14.79 7.09 -6.54
C ARG A 189 -14.91 5.59 -6.32
N LEU A 190 -14.31 4.81 -7.22
CA LEU A 190 -14.30 3.35 -7.15
C LEU A 190 -13.78 2.84 -5.79
N GLU A 191 -12.77 3.48 -5.22
CA GLU A 191 -12.25 3.14 -3.88
C GLU A 191 -13.35 3.13 -2.81
N LYS A 192 -14.25 4.12 -2.82
CA LYS A 192 -15.35 4.20 -1.86
C LYS A 192 -16.42 3.17 -2.17
N PHE A 193 -16.85 3.12 -3.44
CA PHE A 193 -17.90 2.22 -3.87
C PHE A 193 -17.48 0.76 -3.63
N LEU A 194 -16.36 0.31 -4.17
CA LEU A 194 -15.92 -1.08 -4.03
C LEU A 194 -15.36 -1.37 -2.63
N CYS A 195 -14.36 -0.61 -2.17
CA CYS A 195 -13.62 -1.00 -0.97
C CYS A 195 -14.39 -0.73 0.31
N GLU A 196 -14.93 0.48 0.51
CA GLU A 196 -15.64 0.79 1.75
C GLU A 196 -16.98 0.03 1.86
N VAL A 197 -17.78 0.02 0.80
CA VAL A 197 -19.16 -0.53 0.85
C VAL A 197 -19.19 -2.05 0.66
N HIS A 198 -18.43 -2.61 -0.28
CA HIS A 198 -18.55 -4.02 -0.65
C HIS A 198 -17.50 -4.92 0.00
N VAL A 199 -16.22 -4.54 -0.04
CA VAL A 199 -15.10 -5.39 0.44
C VAL A 199 -14.91 -5.29 1.95
N LEU A 200 -14.83 -4.06 2.50
CA LEU A 200 -14.40 -3.86 3.87
C LEU A 200 -15.53 -3.94 4.88
N LYS A 201 -16.74 -3.46 4.59
CA LYS A 201 -17.97 -3.55 5.43
C LYS A 201 -17.77 -3.28 6.93
N ASN A 202 -17.26 -4.26 7.69
CA ASN A 202 -17.02 -4.22 9.13
C ASN A 202 -15.52 -4.27 9.54
N SER A 203 -14.60 -4.17 8.58
CA SER A 203 -13.16 -4.22 8.79
C SER A 203 -12.55 -2.83 8.70
N ASP A 204 -11.31 -2.70 9.17
CA ASP A 204 -10.62 -1.42 9.25
C ASP A 204 -10.35 -0.84 7.85
N SER A 205 -10.86 0.36 7.61
CA SER A 205 -10.64 1.17 6.40
C SER A 205 -9.52 2.19 6.54
N GLU A 206 -8.61 1.97 7.51
CA GLU A 206 -7.51 2.87 7.80
C GLU A 206 -6.58 3.05 6.57
N CYS A 207 -6.33 1.97 5.82
CA CYS A 207 -5.45 2.00 4.66
C CYS A 207 -5.89 3.01 3.59
N LEU A 208 -7.20 3.26 3.45
CA LEU A 208 -7.75 4.17 2.42
C LEU A 208 -7.52 5.64 2.76
N LYS A 209 -7.31 5.96 4.05
CA LYS A 209 -7.17 7.34 4.54
C LYS A 209 -5.72 7.81 4.59
N GLU A 210 -4.78 6.90 4.40
CA GLU A 210 -3.35 7.18 4.47
C GLU A 210 -2.90 8.03 3.29
N VAL A 211 -2.22 9.14 3.59
CA VAL A 211 -1.60 10.02 2.61
C VAL A 211 -0.12 10.17 2.94
N TRP A 212 0.74 9.81 1.99
CA TRP A 212 2.18 10.03 2.13
C TRP A 212 2.51 11.51 2.00
N LYS A 213 3.04 12.12 3.06
CA LYS A 213 3.39 13.56 3.09
C LYS A 213 4.83 13.88 2.67
N GLY A 214 5.56 12.92 2.14
CA GLY A 214 6.98 13.11 1.84
C GLY A 214 7.88 13.00 3.07
N ASP A 215 9.17 12.89 2.77
CA ASP A 215 10.31 12.39 3.56
C ASP A 215 10.34 12.67 5.08
N MET A 216 10.29 11.60 5.87
CA MET A 216 10.73 11.60 7.27
C MET A 216 12.24 11.30 7.31
N GLY A 217 13.05 12.35 7.16
CA GLY A 217 14.33 12.43 7.87
C GLY A 217 15.62 12.39 7.04
N THR A 218 15.96 13.54 6.44
CA THR A 218 17.32 14.08 6.61
C THR A 218 17.26 15.24 7.60
N LYS A 219 17.40 14.95 8.90
CA LYS A 219 17.60 15.96 9.95
C LYS A 219 19.01 15.83 10.50
N GLY A 220 19.85 16.84 10.21
CA GLY A 220 20.88 17.29 11.14
C GLY A 220 22.34 16.97 10.79
N SER A 221 22.93 17.77 9.90
CA SER A 221 24.27 18.30 10.17
C SER A 221 24.37 19.74 9.64
N THR A 222 24.04 20.66 10.56
CA THR A 222 24.65 21.98 10.76
C THR A 222 24.59 22.99 9.62
N GLU A 223 23.70 23.97 9.77
CA GLU A 223 23.89 25.33 9.27
C GLU A 223 25.09 25.96 9.98
N GLU A 224 26.08 26.44 9.22
CA GLU A 224 26.77 27.69 9.52
C GLU A 224 26.85 28.54 8.24
N SER A 225 26.49 29.80 8.44
CA SER A 225 26.38 30.98 7.58
C SER A 225 27.71 31.36 6.87
N GLU A 226 27.77 32.19 5.83
CA GLU A 226 27.33 33.59 5.75
C GLU A 226 27.21 34.11 4.29
N SER A 227 26.44 35.21 4.22
CA SER A 227 26.06 36.14 3.16
C SER A 227 27.18 36.83 2.36
N ASP A 228 26.90 37.16 1.09
CA ASP A 228 26.84 38.53 0.48
C ASP A 228 26.59 38.36 -1.04
N ASP A 229 26.00 39.24 -1.86
CA ASP A 229 25.42 40.58 -1.79
C ASP A 229 24.46 40.68 -3.00
N ARG A 230 23.42 41.52 -2.94
CA ARG A 230 22.53 41.82 -4.07
C ARG A 230 23.17 42.92 -4.93
N ARG A 231 23.07 42.81 -6.26
CA ARG A 231 22.73 43.97 -7.12
C ARG A 231 22.23 43.57 -8.50
N GLU A 232 21.25 44.34 -8.92
CA GLU A 232 20.40 44.26 -10.11
C GLU A 232 21.16 44.43 -11.42
N GLY A 233 20.55 43.93 -12.51
CA GLY A 233 20.99 44.21 -13.88
C GLY A 233 20.03 43.62 -14.91
N GLU A 234 19.03 44.41 -15.28
CA GLU A 234 18.19 44.23 -16.48
C GLU A 234 19.00 43.87 -17.72
N GLY A 235 18.54 42.88 -18.49
CA GLY A 235 19.10 42.50 -19.79
C GLY A 235 18.12 41.67 -20.59
N ARG A 236 17.46 42.31 -21.55
CA ARG A 236 16.44 41.77 -22.45
C ARG A 236 17.09 40.97 -23.59
N MET A 237 16.34 39.99 -24.11
CA MET A 237 16.24 39.49 -25.50
C MET A 237 16.96 38.21 -25.99
N HIS A 238 16.10 37.33 -26.54
CA HIS A 238 16.16 36.44 -27.72
C HIS A 238 16.79 35.02 -27.68
N ASP A 239 15.88 34.04 -27.75
CA ASP A 239 15.62 33.06 -28.84
C ASP A 239 16.61 31.92 -29.19
N ALA A 240 16.03 30.89 -29.83
CA ALA A 240 16.52 29.58 -30.27
C ALA A 240 16.59 28.50 -29.17
N GLY A 241 16.01 27.31 -29.30
CA GLY A 241 15.70 26.54 -30.50
C GLY A 241 16.20 25.11 -30.27
N GLU A 242 15.35 24.13 -30.56
CA GLU A 242 15.52 22.67 -30.63
C GLU A 242 16.94 22.09 -30.48
N LEU A 243 17.06 21.02 -29.66
CA LEU A 243 17.23 19.64 -30.11
C LEU A 243 16.73 18.67 -29.03
#